data_AF-A0A1Q9XKA8-F1
#
_entry.id   AF-A0A1Q9XKA8-F1
#
_cell.length_a   1.000
_cell.length_b   1.000
_cell.length_c   1.000
_cell.angle_alpha   90.00
_cell.angle_beta   90.00
_cell.angle_gamma   90.00
#
_symmetry.space_group_name_H-M   'P 1'
#
loop_
_entity.id
_entity.type
_entity.pdbx_description
1 polymer ?
#
loop_
_entity_poly.entity_id
_entity_poly.type
_entity_poly.pdbx_seq_one_letter_code
_entity_poly.pdbx_strand_id
1 'polypeptide(L)'
;MNPTIQTLILQITWLALQINSQGKWHVFTEISGHCRRINVRVFAADTDYSGEHKTVIRFDTTYEHTGAEYDDRLPVEVSQRAHTALQGLLAELEPYLDLQQLGRDTLAQEATQSEVVQ
;
A
#
# COMPACT_ATOMS: atom_id res chain seq x y z
N MET A 1 -10.68 15.63 -4.20
CA MET A 1 -9.42 14.83 -4.19
C MET A 1 -9.10 14.44 -5.61
N ASN A 2 -7.83 14.52 -6.02
CA ASN A 2 -7.44 14.16 -7.39
C ASN A 2 -7.61 12.63 -7.59
N PRO A 3 -8.35 12.14 -8.61
CA PRO A 3 -8.62 10.72 -8.80
C PRO A 3 -7.35 9.88 -8.97
N THR A 4 -6.32 10.40 -9.63
CA THR A 4 -5.05 9.68 -9.82
C THR A 4 -4.35 9.42 -8.48
N ILE A 5 -4.32 10.43 -7.61
CA ILE A 5 -3.76 10.29 -6.26
C ILE A 5 -4.56 9.28 -5.43
N GLN A 6 -5.89 9.33 -5.51
CA GLN A 6 -6.75 8.34 -4.86
C GLN A 6 -6.44 6.91 -5.32
N THR A 7 -6.31 6.70 -6.63
CA THR A 7 -5.96 5.39 -7.19
C THR A 7 -4.61 4.90 -6.66
N LEU A 8 -3.59 5.75 -6.62
CA LEU A 8 -2.27 5.36 -6.10
C LEU A 8 -2.32 4.96 -4.62
N ILE A 9 -3.06 5.68 -3.77
CA ILE A 9 -3.26 5.31 -2.36
C ILE A 9 -3.96 3.96 -2.22
N LEU A 10 -5.00 3.74 -3.02
CA LEU A 10 -5.73 2.47 -3.01
C LEU A 10 -4.84 1.32 -3.46
N GLN A 11 -3.99 1.53 -4.48
CA GLN A 11 -3.00 0.54 -4.92
C GLN A 11 -1.98 0.21 -3.82
N ILE A 12 -1.47 1.22 -3.10
CA ILE A 12 -0.55 1.01 -1.97
C ILE A 12 -1.24 0.20 -0.86
N THR A 13 -2.47 0.58 -0.51
CA THR A 13 -3.25 -0.11 0.53
C THR A 13 -3.56 -1.56 0.13
N TRP A 14 -3.92 -1.78 -1.13
CA TRP A 14 -4.15 -3.09 -1.69
C TRP A 14 -2.88 -3.96 -1.64
N LEU A 15 -1.75 -3.42 -2.07
CA LEU A 15 -0.47 -4.14 -2.05
C LEU A 15 -0.06 -4.51 -0.62
N ALA A 16 -0.24 -3.60 0.34
CA ALA A 16 0.00 -3.89 1.76
C ALA A 16 -0.85 -5.06 2.28
N LEU A 17 -2.13 -5.13 1.89
CA LEU A 17 -3.00 -6.26 2.22
C LEU A 17 -2.49 -7.58 1.63
N GLN A 18 -2.06 -7.57 0.36
CA GLN A 18 -1.52 -8.75 -0.31
C GLN A 18 -0.25 -9.28 0.37
N ILE A 19 0.67 -8.36 0.74
CA ILE A 19 1.89 -8.73 1.46
C ILE A 19 1.54 -9.34 2.83
N ASN A 20 0.62 -8.70 3.57
CA ASN A 20 0.16 -9.20 4.86
C ASN A 20 -0.43 -10.62 4.78
N SER A 21 -1.25 -10.90 3.76
CA SER A 21 -1.90 -12.21 3.64
C SER A 21 -0.93 -13.37 3.43
N GLN A 22 0.31 -13.11 2.99
CA GLN A 22 1.33 -14.14 2.81
C GLN A 22 1.95 -14.62 4.13
N GLY A 23 1.73 -13.89 5.23
CA GLY A 23 2.19 -14.26 6.57
C GLY A 23 3.72 -14.21 6.75
N LYS A 24 4.47 -13.70 5.77
CA LYS A 24 5.94 -13.50 5.84
C LYS A 24 6.30 -12.13 6.42
N TRP A 25 5.43 -11.15 6.20
CA TRP A 25 5.65 -9.76 6.59
C TRP A 25 4.37 -9.17 7.19
N HIS A 26 4.56 -8.18 8.07
CA HIS A 26 3.51 -7.28 8.52
C HIS A 26 3.73 -5.89 7.92
N VAL A 27 2.75 -5.39 7.19
CA VAL A 27 2.74 -4.08 6.55
C VAL A 27 1.62 -3.24 7.14
N PHE A 28 1.97 -2.09 7.70
CA PHE A 28 1.02 -1.13 8.26
C PHE A 28 0.96 0.10 7.36
N THR A 29 -0.24 0.45 6.92
CA THR A 29 -0.50 1.67 6.15
C THR A 29 -1.32 2.64 6.99
N GLU A 30 -0.84 3.86 7.17
CA GLU A 30 -1.55 4.93 7.88
C GLU A 30 -1.80 6.11 6.94
N ILE A 31 -3.05 6.56 6.87
CA ILE A 31 -3.45 7.72 6.06
C ILE A 31 -3.94 8.81 7.01
N SER A 32 -3.39 10.02 6.90
CA SER A 32 -3.75 11.13 7.79
C SER A 32 -3.92 12.47 7.05
N GLY A 33 -4.53 13.44 7.74
CA GLY A 33 -4.72 14.80 7.25
C GLY A 33 -5.59 14.90 5.99
N HIS A 34 -6.71 14.16 5.91
CA HIS A 34 -7.57 14.07 4.72
C HIS A 34 -6.84 13.53 3.47
N CYS A 35 -6.10 12.43 3.63
CA CYS A 35 -5.29 11.85 2.55
C CYS A 35 -4.23 12.83 2.03
N ARG A 36 -3.53 13.53 2.93
CA ARG A 36 -2.34 14.36 2.62
C ARG A 36 -1.03 13.63 2.96
N ARG A 37 -1.10 12.55 3.71
CA ARG A 37 0.07 11.79 4.16
C ARG A 37 -0.27 10.31 4.11
N ILE A 38 0.69 9.52 3.63
CA ILE A 38 0.63 8.06 3.69
C ILE A 38 1.93 7.54 4.29
N ASN A 39 1.81 6.78 5.37
CA ASN A 39 2.93 6.16 6.04
C ASN A 39 2.87 4.66 5.81
N VAL A 40 4.00 4.04 5.43
CA VAL A 40 4.06 2.57 5.34
C VAL A 40 5.23 2.03 6.15
N ARG A 41 4.94 1.04 7.00
CA ARG A 41 5.92 0.37 7.85
C ARG A 41 5.89 -1.13 7.59
N VAL A 42 7.05 -1.75 7.43
CA VAL A 42 7.19 -3.18 7.14
C VAL A 42 8.02 -3.86 8.22
N PHE A 43 7.53 -5.01 8.70
CA PHE A 43 8.15 -5.84 9.73
C PHE A 43 8.16 -7.31 9.28
N ALA A 44 9.14 -8.09 9.69
CA ALA A 44 9.10 -9.56 9.50
C ALA A 44 8.00 -10.17 10.39
N ALA A 45 7.29 -11.21 9.91
CA ALA A 45 6.15 -11.78 10.63
C ALA A 45 6.51 -12.66 11.84
N ASP A 46 7.80 -13.01 11.96
CA ASP A 46 8.41 -13.84 12.99
C ASP A 46 8.75 -13.07 14.27
N THR A 47 8.41 -11.78 14.36
CA THR A 47 8.48 -11.02 15.61
C THR A 47 7.31 -11.33 16.53
N ASP A 48 7.62 -11.88 17.71
CA ASP A 48 6.76 -11.99 18.87
C ASP A 48 6.05 -10.64 19.16
N TYR A 49 4.73 -10.68 19.38
CA TYR A 49 3.89 -9.52 19.70
C TYR A 49 4.22 -8.92 21.09
N SER A 50 5.31 -9.36 21.73
CA SER A 50 5.76 -8.99 23.08
C SER A 50 6.31 -7.56 23.23
N GLY A 51 6.13 -6.70 22.23
CA GLY A 51 6.19 -5.24 22.40
C GLY A 51 7.55 -4.58 22.14
N GLU A 52 8.62 -5.33 21.85
CA GLU A 52 9.85 -4.75 21.30
C GLU A 52 9.85 -4.82 19.77
N HIS A 53 9.22 -3.82 19.15
CA HIS A 53 9.24 -3.63 17.71
C HIS A 53 10.64 -3.26 17.23
N LYS A 54 11.42 -4.23 16.77
CA LYS A 54 12.62 -3.95 15.95
C LYS A 54 12.12 -3.50 14.58
N THR A 55 12.08 -2.19 14.35
CA THR A 55 11.78 -1.63 13.03
C THR A 55 12.86 -2.12 12.08
N VAL A 56 12.48 -2.87 11.05
CA VAL A 56 13.44 -3.32 10.03
C VAL A 56 13.54 -2.25 8.94
N ILE A 57 12.42 -1.78 8.38
CA ILE A 57 12.42 -0.72 7.36
C ILE A 57 11.16 0.15 7.48
N ARG A 58 11.33 1.47 7.44
CA ARG A 58 10.25 2.47 7.48
C ARG A 58 10.31 3.32 6.22
N PHE A 59 9.18 3.39 5.51
CA PHE A 59 9.02 4.22 4.32
C PHE A 59 8.07 5.37 4.62
N ASP A 60 8.63 6.57 4.75
CA ASP A 60 7.86 7.78 5.02
C ASP A 60 7.67 8.57 3.72
N THR A 61 6.44 8.60 3.19
CA THR A 61 6.08 9.53 2.11
C THR A 61 5.03 10.53 2.56
N THR A 62 5.43 11.80 2.60
CA THR A 62 4.50 12.92 2.72
C THR A 62 4.27 13.49 1.34
N TYR A 63 3.05 13.46 0.83
CA TYR A 63 2.70 14.20 -0.39
C TYR A 63 1.72 15.32 -0.01
N GLU A 64 2.27 16.52 0.15
CA GLU A 64 1.46 17.67 0.47
C GLU A 64 0.84 18.26 -0.81
N HIS A 65 -0.48 18.35 -0.86
CA HIS A 65 -1.12 19.38 -1.68
C HIS A 65 -1.01 20.67 -0.87
N THR A 66 0.01 21.49 -1.12
CA THR A 66 0.14 22.80 -0.47
C THR A 66 -1.05 23.65 -0.90
N GLY A 67 -2.07 23.72 -0.05
CA GLY A 67 -3.31 24.43 -0.34
C GLY A 67 -4.00 24.79 0.95
N ALA A 68 -3.57 25.90 1.55
CA ALA A 68 -4.27 26.56 2.64
C ALA A 68 -5.44 27.44 2.14
N GLU A 69 -5.92 27.27 0.91
CA GLU A 69 -6.95 28.12 0.31
C GLU A 69 -7.94 27.22 -0.42
N TYR A 70 -9.12 27.02 0.19
CA TYR A 70 -10.10 26.00 -0.19
C TYR A 70 -11.05 26.41 -1.34
N ASP A 71 -11.03 27.67 -1.83
CA ASP A 71 -12.12 28.17 -2.66
C ASP A 71 -11.86 28.26 -4.18
N ASP A 72 -10.62 28.45 -4.66
CA ASP A 72 -10.45 28.95 -6.05
C ASP A 72 -9.48 28.17 -6.96
N ARG A 73 -9.40 26.83 -6.88
CA ARG A 73 -8.58 26.06 -7.83
C ARG A 73 -9.33 25.01 -8.62
N LEU A 74 -9.30 25.20 -9.95
CA LEU A 74 -9.50 24.21 -11.01
C LEU A 74 -8.85 22.86 -10.61
N PRO A 75 -9.38 21.71 -11.07
CA PRO A 75 -8.96 20.39 -10.61
C PRO A 75 -7.43 20.26 -10.74
N VAL A 76 -6.79 20.34 -9.58
CA VAL A 76 -5.34 20.42 -9.36
C VAL A 76 -4.65 19.44 -10.28
N GLU A 77 -3.86 19.95 -11.23
CA GLU A 77 -2.78 19.20 -11.87
C GLU A 77 -2.11 18.40 -10.76
N VAL A 78 -2.09 17.07 -10.89
CA VAL A 78 -1.40 16.22 -9.93
C VAL A 78 -0.03 16.85 -9.72
N SER A 79 0.29 17.31 -8.52
CA SER A 79 1.65 17.80 -8.25
C SER A 79 2.56 16.65 -8.66
N GLN A 80 3.31 16.80 -9.76
CA GLN A 80 4.10 15.71 -10.34
C GLN A 80 4.98 15.06 -9.27
N ARG A 81 5.43 15.87 -8.31
CA ARG A 81 6.12 15.44 -7.08
C ARG A 81 5.31 14.45 -6.24
N ALA A 82 4.03 14.70 -5.99
CA ALA A 82 3.14 13.80 -5.25
C ALA A 82 2.93 12.47 -5.99
N HIS A 83 2.73 12.53 -7.31
CA HIS A 83 2.63 11.34 -8.15
C HIS A 83 3.89 10.48 -8.06
N THR A 84 5.06 11.10 -8.30
CA THR A 84 6.37 10.43 -8.26
C THR A 84 6.67 9.84 -6.89
N ALA A 85 6.33 10.53 -5.79
CA ALA A 85 6.53 10.00 -4.45
C ALA A 85 5.70 8.73 -4.19
N LEU A 86 4.41 8.75 -4.57
CA LEU A 86 3.53 7.59 -4.41
C LEU A 86 3.92 6.42 -5.31
N GLN A 87 4.38 6.69 -6.53
CA GLN A 87 4.94 5.66 -7.41
C GLN A 87 6.23 5.07 -6.84
N GLY A 88 7.10 5.89 -6.27
CA GLY A 88 8.31 5.43 -5.59
C GLY A 88 7.98 4.49 -4.43
N LEU A 89 6.99 4.85 -3.61
CA LEU A 89 6.51 4.00 -2.52
C LEU A 89 5.94 2.66 -3.00
N LEU A 90 5.21 2.64 -4.12
CA LEU A 90 4.76 1.37 -4.74
C LEU A 90 5.95 0.48 -5.12
N ALA A 91 6.97 1.05 -5.76
CA ALA A 91 8.16 0.31 -6.17
C ALA A 91 8.98 -0.19 -4.96
N GLU A 92 8.99 0.55 -3.85
CA GLU A 92 9.65 0.12 -2.61
C GLU A 92 8.92 -1.06 -1.93
N LEU A 93 7.61 -1.19 -2.12
CA LEU A 93 6.81 -2.27 -1.53
C LEU A 93 6.77 -3.54 -2.37
N GLU A 94 6.96 -3.44 -3.69
CA GLU A 94 6.93 -4.57 -4.62
C GLU A 94 7.85 -5.75 -4.22
N PRO A 95 9.09 -5.54 -3.73
CA PRO A 95 9.97 -6.64 -3.34
C PRO A 95 9.46 -7.50 -2.16
N TYR A 96 8.52 -6.99 -1.37
CA TYR A 96 7.94 -7.73 -0.25
C TYR A 96 6.77 -8.64 -0.69
N LEU A 97 6.35 -8.54 -1.94
CA LEU A 97 5.31 -9.37 -2.51
C LEU A 97 5.89 -10.66 -3.08
N ASP A 98 5.49 -11.80 -2.52
CA ASP A 98 5.77 -13.10 -3.13
C ASP A 98 4.78 -13.41 -4.27
N LEU A 99 5.17 -13.06 -5.49
CA LEU A 99 4.38 -13.31 -6.70
C LEU A 99 4.18 -14.82 -6.99
N GLN A 100 5.11 -15.68 -6.58
CA GLN A 100 5.00 -17.13 -6.80
C GLN A 100 3.95 -17.76 -5.89
N GLN A 101 3.81 -17.26 -4.66
CA GLN A 101 2.76 -17.70 -3.75
C GLN A 101 1.36 -17.27 -4.23
N LEU A 102 1.22 -16.02 -4.66
CA LEU A 102 -0.03 -15.47 -5.24
C LEU A 102 -0.54 -16.27 -6.45
N GLY A 103 0.36 -16.65 -7.37
CA GLY A 103 0.00 -17.49 -8.52
C GLY A 103 -0.52 -18.87 -8.10
N ARG A 104 0.08 -19.48 -7.07
CA ARG A 104 -0.37 -20.78 -6.53
C ARG A 104 -1.73 -20.69 -5.83
N ASP A 105 -1.94 -19.64 -5.05
CA ASP A 105 -3.20 -19.45 -4.31
C ASP A 105 -4.37 -19.17 -5.27
N THR A 106 -4.12 -18.43 -6.35
CA THR A 106 -5.12 -18.16 -7.41
C THR A 106 -5.51 -19.44 -8.14
N LEU A 107 -4.52 -20.23 -8.58
CA LEU A 107 -4.75 -21.52 -9.26
C LEU A 107 -5.47 -22.53 -8.34
N ALA A 108 -5.14 -22.55 -7.05
CA ALA A 108 -5.82 -23.41 -6.07
C ALA A 108 -7.28 -23.00 -5.87
N GLN A 109 -7.60 -21.70 -5.85
CA GLN A 109 -8.98 -21.21 -5.78
C GLN A 109 -9.81 -21.56 -7.02
N GLU A 110 -9.22 -21.46 -8.22
CA GLU A 110 -9.90 -21.85 -9.47
C GLU A 110 -10.17 -23.36 -9.55
N ALA A 111 -9.23 -24.19 -9.07
CA ALA A 111 -9.42 -25.63 -8.99
C ALA A 111 -10.54 -26.00 -8.01
N THR A 112 -10.59 -25.35 -6.84
CA THR A 112 -11.62 -25.58 -5.83
C THR A 112 -13.01 -25.13 -6.30
N GLN A 113 -13.10 -24.02 -7.05
CA GLN A 113 -14.37 -23.58 -7.65
C GLN A 113 -14.87 -24.51 -8.76
N SER A 114 -13.96 -25.19 -9.47
CA SER A 114 -14.33 -26.14 -10.52
C SER A 114 -14.88 -27.47 -9.98
N GLU A 115 -14.46 -27.89 -8.78
CA GLU A 115 -14.94 -29.12 -8.13
C GLU A 115 -16.32 -28.97 -7.46
N VAL A 116 -16.72 -27.75 -7.08
CA VAL A 116 -18.04 -27.50 -6.43
C VAL A 116 -19.19 -27.40 -7.44
N VAL A 117 -18.88 -27.30 -8.75
CA VAL A 117 -19.86 -27.13 -9.84
C VAL A 117 -20.13 -28.45 -10.60
N GLN A 118 -19.55 -29.58 -10.17
CA GLN A 118 -19.83 -30.93 -10.70
C GLN A 118 -20.74 -31.73 -9.76
#